data_AF-A0A7C1NQA1-F1
#
_entry.id   AF-A0A7C1NQA1-F1
#
_cell.length_a   1.000
_cell.length_b   1.000
_cell.length_c   1.000
_cell.angle_alpha   90.00
_cell.angle_beta   90.00
_cell.angle_gamma   90.00
#
_symmetry.space_group_name_H-M   'P 1'
#
loop_
_entity.id
_entity.type
_entity.pdbx_description
1 polymer ?
#
loop_
_entity_poly.entity_id
_entity_poly.type
_entity_poly.pdbx_seq_one_letter_code
_entity_poly.pdbx_strand_id
1 'polypeptide(L)'
;MSWSGRGGSIRGTRKFRAAADIFDGSTTSIWTVENGICLLTGLLIENLVGALDGTANAVKWTANPTVGSSVDLCATLDVVNDELGTMYEITGILTDALVGTTAGAVGALIQPVNVNVGTIDLVSAGDSNNTNSALQAVTIYYEPVDPGARIVVA
;
A
#
# COMPACT_ATOMS: atom_id res chain seq x y z
N MET A 1 1.19 -6.58 -30.33
CA MET A 1 -0.25 -6.52 -30.06
C MET A 1 -0.43 -5.76 -28.75
N SER A 2 -0.77 -4.47 -28.78
CA SER A 2 -1.05 -3.72 -27.54
C SER A 2 -2.54 -3.78 -27.25
N TRP A 3 -2.90 -4.55 -26.23
CA TRP A 3 -4.27 -4.61 -25.73
C TRP A 3 -4.59 -3.33 -24.98
N SER A 4 -5.38 -2.44 -25.59
CA SER A 4 -5.91 -1.23 -24.96
C SER A 4 -7.21 -1.53 -24.19
N GLY A 5 -7.18 -2.56 -23.34
CA GLY A 5 -8.30 -2.90 -22.46
C GLY A 5 -8.49 -1.80 -21.41
N ARG A 6 -9.65 -1.15 -21.45
CA ARG A 6 -10.19 -0.34 -20.35
C ARG A 6 -10.56 -1.30 -19.21
N GLY A 7 -9.61 -1.55 -18.34
CA GLY A 7 -9.75 -2.30 -17.08
C GLY A 7 -8.49 -2.04 -16.25
N GLY A 8 -8.66 -1.82 -14.94
CA GLY A 8 -7.57 -1.60 -13.99
C GLY A 8 -6.52 -2.68 -14.15
N SER A 9 -5.38 -2.33 -14.73
CA SER A 9 -4.28 -3.23 -15.01
C SER A 9 -3.04 -2.59 -14.42
N ILE A 10 -2.28 -3.36 -13.64
CA ILE A 10 -0.99 -2.92 -13.11
C ILE A 10 -0.09 -2.55 -14.29
N ARG A 11 0.41 -1.30 -14.28
CA ARG A 11 1.28 -0.75 -15.32
C ARG A 11 2.40 0.08 -14.70
N GLY A 12 3.47 0.30 -15.45
CA GLY A 12 4.56 1.18 -15.06
C GLY A 12 5.69 0.51 -14.27
N THR A 13 6.40 1.32 -13.50
CA THR A 13 7.60 0.94 -12.74
C THR A 13 7.19 0.27 -11.43
N ARG A 14 7.78 -0.90 -11.15
CA ARG A 14 7.65 -1.59 -9.86
C ARG A 14 8.73 -1.11 -8.88
N LYS A 15 8.34 -0.90 -7.62
CA LYS A 15 9.26 -0.83 -6.47
C LYS A 15 8.83 -1.85 -5.42
N PHE A 16 9.81 -2.35 -4.69
CA PHE A 16 9.64 -3.39 -3.69
C PHE A 16 10.42 -3.00 -2.44
N ARG A 17 9.76 -3.09 -1.29
CA ARG A 17 10.36 -2.98 0.03
C ARG A 17 10.34 -4.37 0.66
N ALA A 18 11.51 -4.82 1.12
CA ALA A 18 11.67 -6.12 1.75
C ALA A 18 10.83 -6.25 3.03
N ALA A 19 10.60 -7.50 3.43
CA ALA A 19 9.81 -7.83 4.60
C ALA A 19 10.38 -7.16 5.85
N ALA A 20 9.54 -6.41 6.56
CA ALA A 20 9.84 -5.86 7.86
C ALA A 20 8.54 -5.80 8.67
N ASP A 21 8.66 -5.51 9.95
CA ASP A 21 7.49 -5.24 10.76
C ASP A 21 7.00 -3.83 10.45
N ILE A 22 5.79 -3.71 9.91
CA ILE A 22 5.18 -2.42 9.54
C ILE A 22 3.77 -2.25 10.09
N PHE A 23 3.21 -3.27 10.71
CA PHE A 23 1.96 -3.18 11.47
C PHE A 23 2.30 -3.04 12.95
N ASP A 24 3.01 -1.97 13.30
CA ASP A 24 3.72 -1.79 14.58
C ASP A 24 3.03 -0.81 15.55
N GLY A 25 1.78 -0.43 15.25
CA GLY A 25 1.01 0.56 16.02
C GLY A 25 1.42 2.00 15.78
N SER A 26 2.12 2.27 14.67
CA SER A 26 2.55 3.60 14.29
C SER A 26 2.21 3.95 12.84
N THR A 27 2.45 5.21 12.49
CA THR A 27 2.50 5.67 11.11
C THR A 27 3.93 5.54 10.59
N THR A 28 4.12 4.68 9.61
CA THR A 28 5.42 4.47 8.98
C THR A 28 5.40 4.96 7.53
N SER A 29 6.32 5.86 7.17
CA SER A 29 6.55 6.21 5.77
C SER A 29 7.17 5.03 5.04
N ILE A 30 6.47 4.51 4.04
CA ILE A 30 6.93 3.34 3.27
C ILE A 30 7.55 3.78 1.94
N TRP A 31 6.98 4.81 1.33
CA TRP A 31 7.42 5.33 0.04
C TRP A 31 7.57 6.85 0.07
N THR A 32 8.50 7.37 -0.73
CA THR A 32 8.64 8.80 -1.01
C THR A 32 8.39 9.05 -2.50
N VAL A 33 7.48 9.97 -2.80
CA VAL A 33 7.24 10.50 -4.15
C VAL A 33 8.13 11.74 -4.33
N GLU A 34 8.97 11.73 -5.35
CA GLU A 34 9.96 12.79 -5.60
C GLU A 34 9.76 13.41 -6.99
N ASN A 35 10.15 14.68 -7.12
CA ASN A 35 10.31 15.41 -8.39
C ASN A 35 9.05 15.55 -9.28
N GLY A 36 7.87 15.25 -8.76
CA GLY A 36 6.60 15.51 -9.43
C GLY A 36 5.52 14.49 -9.08
N ILE A 37 4.41 14.53 -9.79
CA ILE A 37 3.26 13.65 -9.61
C ILE A 37 3.56 12.27 -10.19
N CYS A 38 3.18 11.23 -9.44
CA CYS A 38 3.15 9.85 -9.92
C CYS A 38 1.70 9.34 -9.96
N LEU A 39 1.37 8.59 -11.01
CA LEU A 39 0.13 7.85 -11.12
C LEU A 39 0.32 6.47 -10.51
N LEU A 40 -0.29 6.23 -9.35
CA LEU A 40 -0.31 4.94 -8.67
C LEU A 40 -1.24 3.97 -9.40
N THR A 41 -0.72 2.79 -9.76
CA THR A 41 -1.45 1.74 -10.49
C THR A 41 -1.54 0.42 -9.72
N GLY A 42 -0.82 0.30 -8.60
CA GLY A 42 -0.76 -0.89 -7.75
C GLY A 42 -0.13 -0.57 -6.40
N LEU A 43 -0.74 -1.01 -5.31
CA LEU A 43 -0.14 -0.97 -3.97
C LEU A 43 -0.58 -2.22 -3.20
N LEU A 44 0.41 -3.01 -2.79
CA LEU A 44 0.23 -4.34 -2.26
C LEU A 44 1.06 -4.52 -0.98
N ILE A 45 0.47 -5.14 0.03
CA ILE A 45 1.14 -5.69 1.21
C ILE A 45 1.02 -7.21 1.15
N GLU A 46 2.10 -7.92 1.46
CA GLU A 46 2.12 -9.38 1.57
C GLU A 46 2.64 -9.76 2.95
N ASN A 47 1.89 -10.56 3.70
CA ASN A 47 2.35 -11.15 4.95
C ASN A 47 3.19 -12.41 4.66
N LEU A 48 4.48 -12.42 5.01
CA LEU A 48 5.46 -13.37 4.46
C LEU A 48 6.08 -14.36 5.46
N VAL A 49 5.99 -14.12 6.77
CA VAL A 49 6.78 -14.92 7.74
C VAL A 49 5.92 -15.71 8.73
N GLY A 50 4.72 -15.24 9.05
CA GLY A 50 3.85 -15.87 10.04
C GLY A 50 2.45 -15.27 10.03
N ALA A 51 1.54 -15.83 10.84
CA ALA A 51 0.20 -15.25 11.01
C ALA A 51 0.26 -13.99 11.87
N LEU A 52 -0.60 -13.01 11.56
CA LEU A 52 -0.85 -11.88 12.45
C LEU A 52 -1.45 -12.37 13.77
N ASP A 53 -1.23 -11.59 14.82
CA ASP A 53 -1.81 -11.87 16.11
C ASP A 53 -3.33 -11.60 16.16
N GLY A 54 -3.93 -11.93 17.30
CA GLY A 54 -5.38 -11.79 17.51
C GLY A 54 -5.83 -10.41 17.97
N THR A 55 -4.95 -9.41 17.99
CA THR A 55 -5.29 -8.03 18.33
C THR A 55 -5.80 -7.31 17.08
N ALA A 56 -7.01 -6.76 17.17
CA ALA A 56 -7.54 -5.96 16.07
C ALA A 56 -6.67 -4.71 15.84
N ASN A 57 -6.18 -4.56 14.61
CA ASN A 57 -5.36 -3.44 14.22
C ASN A 57 -5.98 -2.72 13.02
N ALA A 58 -6.38 -1.48 13.26
CA ALA A 58 -6.93 -0.61 12.24
C ALA A 58 -5.80 -0.11 11.31
N VAL A 59 -5.78 -0.60 10.06
CA VAL A 59 -4.74 -0.31 9.06
C VAL A 59 -5.31 0.45 7.86
N LYS A 60 -4.58 1.48 7.40
CA LYS A 60 -4.88 2.21 6.16
C LYS A 60 -3.62 2.77 5.50
N TRP A 61 -3.77 3.21 4.26
CA TRP A 61 -2.75 3.99 3.53
C TRP A 61 -3.12 5.47 3.49
N THR A 62 -2.14 6.34 3.68
CA THR A 62 -2.31 7.79 3.63
C THR A 62 -1.25 8.40 2.72
N ALA A 63 -1.67 9.27 1.79
CA ALA A 63 -0.76 10.12 1.03
C ALA A 63 -0.53 11.43 1.81
N ASN A 64 0.72 11.76 2.08
CA ASN A 64 1.12 12.92 2.87
C ASN A 64 2.00 13.85 2.01
N PRO A 65 1.39 14.77 1.24
CA PRO A 65 2.14 15.65 0.34
C PRO A 65 2.99 16.65 1.13
N THR A 66 4.11 17.09 0.54
CA THR A 66 4.98 18.12 1.15
C THR A 66 4.27 19.48 1.33
N VAL A 67 3.24 19.73 0.52
CA VAL A 67 2.39 20.93 0.58
C VAL A 67 0.94 20.51 0.64
N GLY A 68 0.21 21.03 1.62
CA GLY A 68 -1.21 20.75 1.84
C GLY A 68 -1.43 19.81 3.02
N SER A 69 -2.56 19.11 3.01
CA SER A 69 -2.94 18.16 4.06
C SER A 69 -2.86 16.73 3.55
N SER A 70 -2.61 15.80 4.46
CA SER A 70 -2.64 14.37 4.17
C SER A 70 -4.06 13.92 3.77
N VAL A 71 -4.14 12.93 2.88
CA VAL A 71 -5.38 12.34 2.38
C VAL A 71 -5.27 10.82 2.46
N ASP A 72 -6.29 10.18 3.01
CA ASP A 72 -6.36 8.72 3.05
C ASP A 72 -6.60 8.15 1.64
N LEU A 73 -5.79 7.16 1.26
CA LEU A 73 -5.89 6.45 -0.01
C LEU A 73 -6.92 5.32 0.02
N CYS A 74 -7.31 4.91 1.22
CA CYS A 74 -8.38 3.98 1.52
C CYS A 74 -8.92 4.25 2.93
N ALA A 75 -10.15 3.85 3.21
CA ALA A 75 -10.65 3.73 4.57
C ALA A 75 -9.93 2.59 5.31
N THR A 76 -10.02 2.61 6.64
CA THR A 76 -9.39 1.63 7.51
C THR A 76 -9.99 0.23 7.35
N LEU A 77 -9.14 -0.80 7.39
CA LEU A 77 -9.51 -2.20 7.61
C LEU A 77 -8.93 -2.66 8.94
N ASP A 78 -9.71 -3.39 9.73
CA ASP A 78 -9.19 -4.10 10.89
C ASP A 78 -8.50 -5.40 10.43
N VAL A 79 -7.18 -5.46 10.55
CA VAL A 79 -6.38 -6.68 10.29
C VAL A 79 -6.22 -7.45 11.59
N VAL A 80 -6.55 -8.74 11.60
CA VAL A 80 -6.58 -9.57 12.81
C VAL A 80 -6.60 -11.05 12.47
N ASN A 81 -5.76 -11.85 13.14
CA ASN A 81 -5.65 -13.31 12.93
C ASN A 81 -5.40 -13.75 11.47
N ASP A 82 -4.85 -12.86 10.63
CA ASP A 82 -4.64 -13.16 9.22
C ASP A 82 -3.45 -14.09 9.02
N GLU A 83 -3.65 -15.13 8.21
CA GLU A 83 -2.66 -16.19 8.03
C GLU A 83 -1.46 -15.75 7.17
N LEU A 84 -0.39 -16.54 7.22
CA LEU A 84 0.73 -16.40 6.30
C LEU A 84 0.27 -16.45 4.85
N GLY A 85 0.72 -15.50 4.03
CA GLY A 85 0.31 -15.37 2.63
C GLY A 85 -0.91 -14.49 2.43
N THR A 86 -1.49 -13.92 3.50
CA THR A 86 -2.52 -12.89 3.39
C THR A 86 -1.95 -11.69 2.64
N MET A 87 -2.74 -11.19 1.69
CA MET A 87 -2.39 -10.06 0.84
C MET A 87 -3.38 -8.93 1.08
N TYR A 88 -2.89 -7.69 1.09
CA TYR A 88 -3.72 -6.49 1.19
C TYR A 88 -3.47 -5.53 0.05
N GLU A 89 -4.53 -4.89 -0.43
CA GLU A 89 -4.47 -3.90 -1.50
C GLU A 89 -5.43 -2.73 -1.28
N ILE A 90 -5.23 -1.66 -2.03
CA ILE A 90 -6.23 -0.58 -2.18
C ILE A 90 -6.96 -0.73 -3.51
N THR A 91 -8.24 -0.36 -3.56
CA THR A 91 -9.01 -0.39 -4.82
C THR A 91 -8.73 0.81 -5.72
N GLY A 92 -8.17 1.89 -5.14
CA GLY A 92 -8.02 3.19 -5.79
C GLY A 92 -9.22 4.12 -5.63
N ILE A 93 -10.27 3.68 -4.92
CA ILE A 93 -11.39 4.50 -4.49
C ILE A 93 -11.13 4.88 -3.03
N LEU A 94 -10.92 6.18 -2.76
CA LEU A 94 -10.46 6.66 -1.43
C LEU A 94 -11.43 6.34 -0.28
N THR A 95 -12.72 6.11 -0.60
CA THR A 95 -13.75 5.76 0.40
C THR A 95 -13.82 4.27 0.71
N ASP A 96 -13.25 3.42 -0.15
CA ASP A 96 -13.27 1.97 0.07
C ASP A 96 -12.28 1.61 1.16
N ALA A 97 -12.63 0.63 2.00
CA ALA A 97 -11.69 0.06 2.95
C ALA A 97 -10.51 -0.60 2.22
N LEU A 98 -9.36 -0.67 2.90
CA LEU A 98 -8.29 -1.59 2.51
C LEU A 98 -8.89 -2.99 2.32
N VAL A 99 -8.49 -3.68 1.26
CA VAL A 99 -9.01 -5.02 0.93
C VAL A 99 -7.98 -6.04 1.35
N GLY A 100 -8.36 -6.97 2.23
CA GLY A 100 -7.55 -8.12 2.61
C GLY A 100 -8.12 -9.41 2.03
N THR A 101 -7.26 -10.26 1.49
CA THR A 101 -7.62 -11.62 1.06
C THR A 101 -6.68 -12.62 1.71
N THR A 102 -7.26 -13.61 2.38
CA THR A 102 -6.58 -14.58 3.25
C THR A 102 -5.40 -15.30 2.57
N ALA A 103 -5.51 -15.65 1.28
CA ALA A 103 -4.36 -16.04 0.46
C ALA A 103 -4.73 -16.14 -1.03
N GLY A 104 -3.71 -16.09 -1.90
CA GLY A 104 -3.76 -16.63 -3.25
C GLY A 104 -4.14 -15.66 -4.37
N ALA A 105 -4.88 -14.60 -4.08
CA ALA A 105 -5.12 -13.52 -5.03
C ALA A 105 -5.62 -12.24 -4.33
N VAL A 106 -5.17 -11.10 -4.84
CA VAL A 106 -5.86 -9.81 -4.71
C VAL A 106 -6.02 -9.21 -6.10
N GLY A 107 -6.85 -8.20 -6.22
CA GLY A 107 -7.05 -7.47 -7.45
C GLY A 107 -5.88 -6.59 -7.85
N ALA A 108 -6.23 -5.57 -8.62
CA ALA A 108 -5.38 -4.43 -8.90
C ALA A 108 -6.22 -3.18 -8.67
N LEU A 109 -5.59 -2.01 -8.65
CA LEU A 109 -6.34 -0.75 -8.57
C LEU A 109 -7.33 -0.67 -9.73
N ILE A 110 -8.61 -0.53 -9.39
CA ILE A 110 -9.70 -0.33 -10.33
C ILE A 110 -9.55 1.07 -10.95
N GLN A 111 -9.18 2.05 -10.11
CA GLN A 111 -8.94 3.42 -10.50
C GLN A 111 -7.52 3.86 -10.08
N PRO A 112 -6.64 4.23 -11.03
CA PRO A 112 -5.35 4.80 -10.68
C PRO A 112 -5.49 6.10 -9.87
N VAL A 113 -4.56 6.34 -8.95
CA VAL A 113 -4.59 7.50 -8.05
C VAL A 113 -3.37 8.39 -8.29
N ASN A 114 -3.58 9.69 -8.48
CA ASN A 114 -2.47 10.64 -8.53
C ASN A 114 -1.94 10.89 -7.12
N VAL A 115 -0.64 10.72 -6.93
CA VAL A 115 0.06 11.04 -5.68
C VAL A 115 1.09 12.14 -5.94
N ASN A 116 1.01 13.20 -5.14
CA ASN A 116 1.92 14.34 -5.22
C ASN A 116 3.24 14.03 -4.49
N VAL A 117 4.25 14.89 -4.70
CA VAL A 117 5.51 14.86 -3.95
C VAL A 117 5.24 14.88 -2.44
N GLY A 118 5.88 13.97 -1.72
CA GLY A 118 5.60 13.70 -0.30
C GLY A 118 5.87 12.25 0.05
N THR A 119 5.24 11.75 1.09
CA THR A 119 5.31 10.34 1.50
C THR A 119 3.99 9.61 1.27
N ILE A 120 4.09 8.29 1.12
CA ILE A 120 2.95 7.38 1.22
C ILE A 120 3.20 6.53 2.46
N ASP A 121 2.33 6.74 3.44
CA ASP A 121 2.48 6.22 4.79
C ASP A 121 1.50 5.08 5.02
N LEU A 122 1.97 4.03 5.69
CA LEU A 122 1.11 3.01 6.26
C LEU A 122 0.80 3.41 7.69
N VAL A 123 -0.48 3.54 8.01
CA VAL A 123 -0.96 3.87 9.36
C VAL A 123 -1.51 2.61 9.98
N SER A 124 -0.97 2.21 11.13
CA SER A 124 -1.49 1.12 11.95
C SER A 124 -1.84 1.62 13.35
N ALA A 125 -3.01 1.24 13.86
CA ALA A 125 -3.51 1.71 15.17
C ALA A 125 -3.00 0.87 16.34
N GLY A 126 -2.57 -0.36 16.08
CA GLY A 126 -1.96 -1.26 17.05
C GLY A 126 -0.85 -2.09 16.41
N ASP A 127 -0.09 -2.78 17.25
CA ASP A 127 0.81 -3.84 16.79
C ASP A 127 -0.04 -5.10 16.58
N SER A 128 -0.13 -5.60 15.33
CA SER A 128 -0.76 -6.91 15.03
C SER A 128 0.27 -8.00 14.73
N ASN A 129 1.54 -7.71 14.99
CA ASN A 129 2.67 -8.55 14.72
C ASN A 129 3.48 -8.79 15.99
N ASN A 130 2.82 -9.30 17.04
CA ASN A 130 3.49 -9.68 18.29
C ASN A 130 4.79 -10.46 18.02
N THR A 131 5.94 -9.83 18.32
CA THR A 131 7.33 -10.29 18.11
C THR A 131 7.86 -10.32 16.67
N ASN A 132 7.34 -9.50 15.75
CA ASN A 132 7.86 -9.37 14.38
C ASN A 132 7.82 -10.70 13.60
N SER A 133 6.91 -11.61 13.97
CA SER A 133 6.80 -12.97 13.39
C SER A 133 6.07 -13.00 12.05
N ALA A 134 5.23 -12.01 11.77
CA ALA A 134 4.44 -11.83 10.56
C ALA A 134 4.96 -10.65 9.73
N LEU A 135 6.25 -10.66 9.36
CA LEU A 135 6.86 -9.56 8.59
C LEU A 135 6.15 -9.36 7.25
N GLN A 136 5.89 -8.10 6.90
CA GLN A 136 5.20 -7.74 5.68
C GLN A 136 6.13 -7.09 4.65
N ALA A 137 6.05 -7.55 3.40
CA ALA A 137 6.68 -6.88 2.26
C ALA A 137 5.67 -5.99 1.55
N VAL A 138 6.14 -4.90 0.95
CA VAL A 138 5.27 -3.96 0.23
C VAL A 138 5.76 -3.79 -1.20
N THR A 139 4.84 -3.89 -2.15
CA THR A 139 5.09 -3.62 -3.57
C THR A 139 4.22 -2.44 -4.02
N ILE A 140 4.83 -1.50 -4.75
CA ILE A 140 4.12 -0.38 -5.40
C ILE A 140 4.41 -0.38 -6.90
N TYR A 141 3.39 -0.06 -7.69
CA TYR A 141 3.48 0.11 -9.14
C TYR A 141 3.01 1.51 -9.50
N TYR A 142 3.78 2.23 -10.31
CA TYR A 142 3.47 3.61 -10.67
C TYR A 142 3.95 3.99 -12.07
N GLU A 143 3.32 5.01 -12.64
CA GLU A 143 3.79 5.71 -13.84
C GLU A 143 4.12 7.17 -13.48
N PRO A 144 5.30 7.69 -13.84
CA PRO A 144 5.56 9.11 -13.65
C PRO A 144 4.65 9.94 -14.56
N VAL A 145 3.94 10.93 -13.99
CA VAL A 145 3.13 11.89 -14.75
C VAL A 145 4.01 13.05 -15.19
N ASP A 146 4.80 13.58 -14.25
CA ASP A 146 5.74 14.66 -14.52
C ASP A 146 7.13 14.12 -14.93
N PRO A 147 7.88 14.84 -15.79
CA PRO A 147 9.24 14.46 -16.15
C PRO A 147 10.16 14.35 -14.93
N GLY A 148 10.76 13.17 -14.74
CA GLY A 148 11.67 12.91 -13.62
C GLY A 148 11.00 12.53 -12.30
N ALA A 149 9.66 12.52 -12.25
CA ALA A 149 8.92 12.03 -11.10
C ALA A 149 9.25 10.55 -10.84
N ARG A 150 9.32 10.16 -9.56
CA ARG A 150 9.58 8.77 -9.17
C ARG A 150 9.08 8.49 -7.77
N ILE A 151 8.88 7.20 -7.51
CA ILE A 151 8.65 6.67 -6.16
C ILE A 151 9.88 5.87 -5.75
N VAL A 152 10.37 6.12 -4.53
CA VAL A 152 11.48 5.39 -3.89
C VAL A 152 11.03 4.86 -2.53
N VAL A 153 11.78 3.89 -2.00
CA VAL A 153 11.60 3.47 -0.59
C VAL A 153 12.00 4.65 0.29
N ALA A 154 11.19 4.93 1.32
CA ALA A 154 11.46 5.98 2.31
C ALA A 154 12.62 5.60 3.26
#